data_AF-A0A363TUS3-F1
#
_entry.id   AF-A0A363TUS3-F1
#
_cell.length_a   1.000
_cell.length_b   1.000
_cell.length_c   1.000
_cell.angle_alpha   90.00
_cell.angle_beta   90.00
_cell.angle_gamma   90.00
#
_symmetry.space_group_name_H-M   'P 1'
#
loop_
_entity.id
_entity.type
_entity.pdbx_description
1 polymer ?
#
loop_
_entity_poly.entity_id
_entity_poly.type
_entity_poly.pdbx_seq_one_letter_code
_entity_poly.pdbx_strand_id
1 'polypeptide(L)'
;MRIVVAKDFHRKGMGSVLANELFLHALKSGLEKVVAEVMDAQPGAKRVFEKLGFKLEATFRGHVRDQIGVRHDLLVLTKDLEEFWANIQTHEYFSYPTREMEG
;
A
#
# COMPACT_ATOMS: atom_id res chain seq x y z
N MET A 1 4.52 -5.86 -6.37
CA MET A 1 3.14 -6.21 -6.79
C MET A 1 2.55 -5.06 -7.62
N ARG A 2 1.65 -5.33 -8.58
CA ARG A 2 0.97 -4.30 -9.40
C ARG A 2 -0.54 -4.39 -9.24
N ILE A 3 -1.18 -3.29 -8.84
CA ILE A 3 -2.65 -3.14 -8.84
C ILE A 3 -3.04 -2.37 -10.11
N VAL A 4 -3.92 -2.95 -10.92
CA VAL A 4 -4.48 -2.30 -12.11
C VAL A 4 -5.99 -2.33 -11.99
N VAL A 5 -6.62 -1.16 -12.02
CA VAL A 5 -8.08 -1.02 -12.03
C VAL A 5 -8.47 -0.46 -13.40
N ALA A 6 -9.47 -1.07 -14.04
CA ALA A 6 -9.99 -0.56 -15.30
C ALA A 6 -10.65 0.82 -15.09
N LYS A 7 -10.57 1.69 -16.11
CA LYS A 7 -11.03 3.09 -16.05
C LYS A 7 -12.48 3.22 -15.58
N ASP A 8 -13.35 2.30 -16.00
CA ASP A 8 -14.79 2.29 -15.69
C ASP A 8 -15.10 1.93 -14.22
N PHE A 9 -14.09 1.45 -13.48
CA PHE A 9 -14.16 1.08 -12.07
C PHE A 9 -13.38 2.04 -11.16
N HIS A 10 -12.79 3.10 -11.71
CA HIS A 10 -12.19 4.16 -10.91
C HIS A 10 -13.23 4.90 -10.07
N ARG A 11 -12.78 5.45 -8.93
CA ARG A 11 -13.61 6.21 -7.96
C ARG A 11 -14.76 5.40 -7.33
N LYS A 12 -14.82 4.09 -7.54
CA LYS A 12 -15.78 3.18 -6.89
C LYS A 12 -15.20 2.43 -5.68
N GLY A 13 -14.05 2.88 -5.15
CA GLY A 13 -13.40 2.24 -3.99
C GLY A 13 -12.62 0.96 -4.27
N MET A 14 -12.67 0.42 -5.50
CA MET A 14 -12.01 -0.84 -5.87
C MET A 14 -10.50 -0.88 -5.56
N GLY A 15 -9.80 0.23 -5.79
CA GLY A 15 -8.37 0.32 -5.46
C GLY A 15 -8.09 0.15 -3.96
N SER A 16 -8.96 0.70 -3.11
CA SER A 16 -8.86 0.57 -1.65
C SER A 16 -9.17 -0.85 -1.19
N VAL A 17 -10.18 -1.51 -1.77
CA VAL A 17 -10.53 -2.90 -1.44
C VAL A 17 -9.40 -3.85 -1.81
N LEU A 18 -8.89 -3.76 -3.05
CA LEU A 18 -7.79 -4.62 -3.51
C LEU A 18 -6.51 -4.41 -2.69
N ALA A 19 -6.21 -3.16 -2.36
CA ALA A 19 -5.07 -2.85 -1.52
C ALA A 19 -5.26 -3.39 -0.09
N ASN A 20 -6.44 -3.25 0.51
CA ASN A 20 -6.75 -3.81 1.84
C ASN A 20 -6.62 -5.33 1.91
N GLU A 21 -7.16 -6.05 0.93
CA GLU A 21 -7.02 -7.52 0.90
C GLU A 21 -5.55 -7.94 0.83
N LEU A 22 -4.76 -7.26 0.00
CA LEU A 22 -3.32 -7.49 -0.04
C LEU A 22 -2.68 -7.22 1.32
N PHE A 23 -3.05 -6.13 1.99
CA PHE A 23 -2.51 -5.81 3.31
C PHE A 23 -2.80 -6.91 4.32
N LEU A 24 -4.04 -7.42 4.35
CA LEU A 24 -4.41 -8.52 5.23
C LEU A 24 -3.57 -9.77 4.96
N HIS A 25 -3.27 -10.07 3.70
CA HIS A 25 -2.37 -11.17 3.35
C HIS A 25 -0.91 -10.92 3.75
N ALA A 26 -0.39 -9.72 3.55
CA ALA A 26 0.96 -9.33 3.96
C ALA A 26 1.15 -9.45 5.48
N LEU A 27 0.14 -8.97 6.24
CA LEU A 27 0.08 -9.05 7.69
C LEU A 27 0.09 -10.52 8.16
N LYS A 28 -0.77 -11.37 7.60
CA LYS A 28 -0.82 -12.81 7.93
C LYS A 28 0.49 -13.54 7.61
N SER A 29 1.24 -13.05 6.63
CA SER A 29 2.51 -13.64 6.22
C SER A 29 3.68 -13.25 7.14
N GLY A 30 3.51 -12.26 8.02
CA GLY A 30 4.58 -11.76 8.90
C GLY A 30 5.52 -10.76 8.21
N LEU A 31 5.04 -10.05 7.18
CA LEU A 31 5.83 -8.97 6.58
C LEU A 31 5.85 -7.75 7.51
N GLU A 32 7.01 -7.11 7.60
CA GLU A 32 7.22 -5.93 8.47
C GLU A 32 6.92 -4.61 7.75
N LYS A 33 7.11 -4.57 6.42
CA LYS A 33 6.97 -3.34 5.63
C LYS A 33 6.39 -3.62 4.27
N VAL A 34 5.51 -2.73 3.80
CA VAL A 34 5.02 -2.73 2.42
C VAL A 34 5.43 -1.44 1.72
N VAL A 35 5.88 -1.59 0.48
CA VAL A 35 6.29 -0.49 -0.40
C VAL A 35 5.32 -0.41 -1.58
N ALA A 36 4.86 0.80 -1.87
CA ALA A 36 4.04 1.15 -3.01
C ALA A 36 4.80 2.17 -3.88
N GLU A 37 4.95 1.83 -5.16
CA GLU A 37 5.58 2.68 -6.16
C GLU A 37 4.50 3.29 -7.05
N VAL A 38 4.46 4.62 -7.11
CA VAL A 38 3.41 5.37 -7.80
C VAL A 38 4.04 6.49 -8.63
N MET A 39 3.58 6.64 -9.88
CA MET A 39 3.95 7.78 -10.71
C MET A 39 3.27 9.07 -10.21
N ASP A 40 3.98 10.19 -10.15
CA ASP A 40 3.43 11.49 -9.74
C ASP A 40 2.18 11.92 -10.55
N ALA A 41 2.14 11.59 -11.84
CA ALA A 41 0.99 11.79 -12.72
C ALA A 41 -0.27 10.98 -12.32
N GLN A 42 -0.20 10.15 -11.28
CA GLN A 42 -1.31 9.33 -10.76
C GLN A 42 -1.77 9.78 -9.35
N PRO A 43 -2.30 11.00 -9.18
CA PRO A 43 -2.67 11.53 -7.86
C PRO A 43 -3.81 10.76 -7.19
N GLY A 44 -4.62 10.03 -7.95
CA GLY A 44 -5.66 9.14 -7.41
C GLY A 44 -5.07 7.93 -6.68
N ALA A 45 -4.03 7.31 -7.24
CA ALA A 45 -3.35 6.18 -6.63
C ALA A 45 -2.63 6.60 -5.34
N LYS A 46 -1.92 7.74 -5.38
CA LYS A 46 -1.29 8.33 -4.19
C LYS A 46 -2.29 8.52 -3.04
N ARG A 47 -3.45 9.15 -3.32
CA ARG A 47 -4.51 9.36 -2.31
C ARG A 47 -5.08 8.06 -1.74
N VAL A 48 -5.18 7.00 -2.55
CA VAL A 48 -5.63 5.69 -2.06
C VAL A 48 -4.62 5.15 -1.04
N PHE A 49 -3.32 5.15 -1.36
CA PHE A 49 -2.29 4.68 -0.44
C PHE A 49 -2.22 5.54 0.84
N GLU A 50 -2.29 6.87 0.72
CA GLU A 50 -2.33 7.77 1.89
C GLU A 50 -3.51 7.45 2.82
N LYS A 51 -4.71 7.20 2.28
CA LYS A 51 -5.88 6.79 3.07
C LYS A 51 -5.71 5.43 3.76
N LEU A 52 -4.85 4.57 3.22
CA LEU A 52 -4.53 3.26 3.80
C LEU A 52 -3.40 3.35 4.84
N GLY A 53 -2.92 4.57 5.15
CA GLY A 53 -1.88 4.83 6.15
C GLY A 53 -0.47 4.74 5.59
N PHE A 54 -0.29 4.76 4.27
CA PHE A 54 1.04 4.88 3.68
C PHE A 54 1.57 6.30 3.83
N LYS A 55 2.87 6.40 4.08
CA LYS A 55 3.61 7.66 4.16
C LYS A 55 4.57 7.74 2.99
N LEU A 56 4.80 8.94 2.45
CA LEU A 56 5.82 9.15 1.43
C LEU A 56 7.20 8.97 2.08
N GLU A 57 8.01 8.06 1.55
CA GLU A 57 9.37 7.79 2.05
C GLU A 57 10.42 8.42 1.14
N ALA A 58 10.24 8.33 -0.17
CA ALA A 58 11.17 8.90 -1.14
C ALA A 58 10.49 9.37 -2.42
N THR A 59 11.17 10.26 -3.14
CA THR A 59 10.80 10.67 -4.50
C THR A 59 12.04 10.59 -5.38
N PHE A 60 11.98 9.76 -6.41
CA PHE A 60 13.04 9.67 -7.41
C PHE A 60 12.65 10.50 -8.62
N ARG A 61 13.36 11.61 -8.81
CA ARG A 61 13.07 12.60 -9.86
C ARG A 61 13.34 12.03 -11.25
N GLY A 62 12.36 12.15 -12.16
CA GLY A 62 12.43 11.70 -13.54
C GLY A 62 12.83 10.23 -13.71
N HIS A 63 12.52 9.39 -12.72
CA HIS A 63 13.04 8.03 -12.60
C HIS A 63 12.32 7.03 -13.51
N VAL A 64 11.04 7.26 -13.79
CA VAL A 64 10.22 6.37 -14.62
C VAL A 64 9.80 7.06 -15.91
N ARG A 65 9.49 6.23 -16.92
CA ARG A 65 9.00 6.67 -18.23
C ARG A 65 7.65 6.05 -18.50
N ASP A 66 6.68 6.85 -18.95
CA ASP A 66 5.37 6.31 -19.34
C ASP A 66 5.42 5.67 -20.74
N GLN A 67 4.26 5.16 -21.18
CA GLN A 67 4.12 4.45 -22.46
C GLN A 67 4.34 5.34 -23.70
N ILE A 68 4.22 6.67 -23.56
CA ILE A 68 4.44 7.63 -24.64
C ILE A 68 5.83 8.28 -24.57
N GLY A 69 6.67 7.85 -23.63
CA GLY A 69 8.05 8.29 -23.52
C GLY A 69 8.26 9.55 -22.69
N VAL A 70 7.28 10.00 -21.89
CA VAL A 70 7.45 11.13 -20.98
C VAL A 70 8.06 10.64 -19.66
N ARG A 71 9.03 11.39 -19.12
CA ARG A 71 9.62 11.12 -17.81
C ARG A 71 8.73 11.67 -16.70
N HIS A 72 8.61 10.90 -15.63
CA HIS A 72 7.81 11.20 -14.47
C HIS A 72 8.58 10.87 -13.19
N ASP A 73 8.19 11.52 -12.09
CA ASP A 73 8.76 11.23 -10.79
C ASP A 73 8.16 9.93 -10.24
N LEU A 74 9.01 9.10 -9.62
CA LEU A 74 8.56 7.91 -8.89
C LEU A 74 8.41 8.26 -7.42
N LEU A 75 7.18 8.19 -6.93
CA LEU A 75 6.86 8.31 -5.51
C LEU A 75 6.95 6.92 -4.88
N VAL A 76 7.80 6.78 -3.88
CA VAL A 76 7.92 5.58 -3.05
C VAL A 76 7.19 5.86 -1.74
N LEU A 77 6.04 5.21 -1.56
CA LEU A 77 5.28 5.26 -0.33
C LEU A 77 5.45 3.96 0.44
N THR A 78 5.48 4.03 1.75
CA THR A 78 5.66 2.86 2.60
C THR A 78 4.70 2.85 3.77
N LYS A 79 4.43 1.65 4.27
CA LYS A 79 3.69 1.44 5.49
C LYS A 79 4.41 0.39 6.32
N ASP A 80 4.71 0.77 7.55
CA ASP A 80 5.17 -0.14 8.60
C ASP A 80 3.99 -0.97 9.10
N LEU A 81 4.16 -2.28 9.09
CA LEU A 81 3.14 -3.23 9.52
C LEU A 81 3.27 -3.60 11.00
N GLU A 82 4.45 -3.49 11.61
CA GLU A 82 4.63 -3.71 13.06
C GLU A 82 3.97 -2.60 13.87
N GLU A 83 4.18 -1.33 13.50
CA GLU A 83 3.52 -0.17 14.10
C GLU A 83 1.98 -0.33 13.97
N PHE A 84 1.52 -0.83 12.82
CA PHE A 84 0.12 -1.08 12.58
C PHE A 84 -0.44 -2.21 13.45
N TRP A 85 0.29 -3.32 13.63
CA TRP A 85 -0.08 -4.43 14.52
C TRP A 85 -0.19 -3.98 15.98
N ALA A 86 0.78 -3.22 16.48
CA ALA A 86 0.77 -2.70 17.85
C ALA A 86 -0.47 -1.82 18.12
N ASN A 87 -0.88 -1.03 17.13
CA ASN A 87 -2.07 -0.18 17.22
C ASN A 87 -3.39 -0.98 17.19
N ILE A 88 -3.44 -2.09 16.41
CA ILE A 88 -4.61 -2.98 16.37
C ILE A 88 -4.72 -3.80 17.66
N GLN A 89 -3.62 -4.33 18.21
CA GLN A 89 -3.66 -5.10 19.47
C GLN A 89 -4.13 -4.26 20.65
N THR A 90 -3.87 -2.95 20.62
CA THR A 90 -4.30 -2.00 21.67
C THR A 90 -5.81 -1.71 21.63
N HIS A 91 -6.48 -1.91 20.48
CA HIS A 91 -7.93 -1.76 20.33
C HIS A 91 -8.56 -3.14 20.10
N GLU A 92 -9.18 -3.74 21.13
CA GLU A 92 -9.83 -5.07 21.10
C GLU A 92 -10.74 -5.29 19.86
N TYR A 93 -10.17 -5.73 18.73
CA TYR A 93 -10.96 -6.02 17.53
C TYR A 93 -10.75 -7.40 16.94
N PHE A 94 -9.80 -8.20 17.45
CA PHE A 94 -9.64 -9.57 16.98
C PHE A 94 -9.24 -10.53 18.12
N SER A 95 -10.22 -11.30 18.59
CA SER A 95 -9.98 -12.61 19.17
C SER A 95 -9.73 -13.60 18.03
N TYR A 96 -8.47 -13.80 17.62
CA TYR A 96 -8.04 -14.90 16.74
C TYR A 96 -6.58 -15.26 17.06
N PRO A 97 -6.20 -16.54 16.85
CA PRO A 97 -5.19 -17.19 17.67
C PRO A 97 -3.81 -16.62 17.43
N THR A 98 -3.11 -16.42 18.55
CA THR A 98 -1.68 -16.15 18.64
C THR A 98 -0.93 -17.06 17.68
N ARG A 99 -0.16 -16.46 16.77
CA ARG A 99 0.84 -17.20 16.00
C ARG A 99 1.85 -17.71 17.02
N GLU A 100 1.93 -19.01 17.24
CA GLU A 100 3.12 -19.58 17.87
C GLU A 100 4.29 -19.27 16.95
N MET A 101 5.16 -18.37 17.42
CA MET A 101 6.43 -18.13 16.77
C MET A 101 7.32 -19.34 17.07
N GLU A 102 7.30 -20.33 16.17
CA GLU A 102 8.30 -21.38 16.18
C GLU A 102 9.68 -20.78 15.87
N GLY A 103 10.66 -21.21 16.66
CA GLY A 103 12.03 -20.67 16.75
C GLY A 103 12.99 -21.07 15.64
#